data_AF-K2EWW8-F1
#
_entry.id   AF-K2EWW8-F1
#
_cell.length_a   1.000
_cell.length_b   1.000
_cell.length_c   1.000
_cell.angle_alpha   90.00
_cell.angle_beta   90.00
_cell.angle_gamma   90.00
#
_symmetry.space_group_name_H-M   'P 1'
#
loop_
_entity.id
_entity.type
_entity.pdbx_description
1 polymer ?
#
loop_
_entity_poly.entity_id
_entity_poly.type
_entity_poly.pdbx_seq_one_letter_code
_entity_poly.pdbx_strand_id
1 'polypeptide(L)'
;MGISYTRFLAKLVSDNIGPGELKVLKKNELVEFLKKLKLTDAWGINKRMAWRLNLLGIYNLNDLRTYPVSNILRILKKPGYYLWANVNGQEVAGVTNEKLPKSVGHSYCVPRKDYDLKYISRVYMKLCEKTGR
;
A
#
# COMPACT_ATOMS: atom_id res chain seq x y z
N MET A 1 -13.75 -0.60 12.48
CA MET A 1 -13.44 -1.99 12.07
C MET A 1 -14.11 -2.31 10.74
N GLY A 2 -13.33 -2.56 9.69
CA GLY A 2 -13.83 -3.02 8.40
C GLY A 2 -13.81 -4.54 8.27
N ILE A 3 -14.88 -5.13 7.72
CA ILE A 3 -15.02 -6.57 7.48
C ILE A 3 -15.31 -6.79 6.00
N SER A 4 -14.58 -7.71 5.38
CA SER A 4 -14.83 -8.15 4.00
C SER A 4 -14.25 -9.55 3.78
N TYR A 5 -14.41 -10.08 2.57
CA TYR A 5 -14.02 -11.44 2.19
C TYR A 5 -12.56 -11.58 1.74
N THR A 6 -11.81 -10.47 1.64
CA THR A 6 -10.35 -10.46 1.48
C THR A 6 -9.71 -9.46 2.44
N ARG A 7 -8.44 -9.66 2.80
CA ARG A 7 -7.72 -8.74 3.71
C ARG A 7 -7.57 -7.36 3.09
N PHE A 8 -7.31 -7.30 1.78
CA PHE A 8 -7.21 -6.04 1.06
C PHE A 8 -8.49 -5.21 1.19
N LEU A 9 -9.65 -5.81 0.92
CA LEU A 9 -10.93 -5.12 1.00
C LEU A 9 -11.31 -4.80 2.44
N ALA A 10 -11.04 -5.69 3.40
CA ALA A 10 -11.31 -5.43 4.81
C ALA A 10 -10.52 -4.21 5.32
N LYS A 11 -9.23 -4.12 4.97
CA LYS A 11 -8.40 -2.95 5.27
C LYS A 11 -8.90 -1.70 4.56
N LEU A 12 -9.20 -1.79 3.26
CA LEU A 12 -9.75 -0.66 2.49
C LEU A 12 -11.03 -0.11 3.12
N VAL A 13 -11.93 -0.98 3.56
CA VAL A 13 -13.15 -0.58 4.28
C VAL A 13 -12.79 0.09 5.60
N SER A 14 -11.91 -0.53 6.40
CA SER A 14 -11.54 0.00 7.71
C SER A 14 -10.85 1.36 7.65
N ASP A 15 -10.06 1.62 6.60
CA ASP A 15 -9.36 2.88 6.39
C ASP A 15 -10.33 4.00 5.92
N ASN A 16 -11.54 3.67 5.46
CA ASN A 16 -12.52 4.59 4.88
C ASN A 16 -13.85 4.69 5.68
N ILE A 17 -13.82 4.37 6.97
CA ILE A 17 -14.95 4.55 7.90
C ILE A 17 -14.55 5.43 9.08
N GLY A 18 -15.53 5.98 9.79
CA GLY A 18 -15.31 6.85 10.93
C GLY A 18 -14.69 6.13 12.14
N PRO A 19 -14.10 6.88 13.08
CA PRO A 19 -13.58 6.31 14.32
C PRO A 19 -14.71 5.61 15.10
N GLY A 20 -14.45 4.39 15.57
CA GLY A 20 -15.42 3.58 16.32
C GLY A 20 -16.49 2.87 15.48
N GLU A 21 -16.56 3.11 14.17
CA GLU A 21 -17.57 2.48 13.31
C GLU A 21 -17.20 1.04 12.94
N LEU A 22 -18.22 0.22 12.66
CA LEU A 22 -18.07 -1.11 12.09
C LEU A 22 -18.82 -1.19 10.77
N LYS A 23 -18.16 -1.70 9.73
CA LYS A 23 -18.75 -1.84 8.40
C LYS A 23 -18.39 -3.17 7.75
N VAL A 24 -19.40 -3.88 7.27
CA VAL A 24 -19.26 -5.12 6.49
C VAL A 24 -19.47 -4.79 5.02
N LEU A 25 -18.51 -5.13 4.17
CA LEU A 25 -18.61 -4.98 2.72
C LEU A 25 -18.97 -6.32 2.07
N LYS A 26 -20.19 -6.41 1.51
CA LYS A 26 -20.66 -7.58 0.78
C LYS A 26 -20.22 -7.54 -0.69
N LYS A 27 -20.24 -8.70 -1.37
CA LYS A 27 -19.83 -8.83 -2.78
C LYS A 27 -20.65 -7.96 -3.73
N ASN A 28 -21.95 -7.84 -3.51
CA ASN A 28 -22.87 -7.03 -4.30
C ASN A 28 -22.66 -5.52 -4.13
N GLU A 29 -22.12 -5.07 -3.00
CA GLU A 29 -21.85 -3.66 -2.69
C GLU A 29 -20.48 -3.18 -3.18
N LEU A 30 -19.62 -4.10 -3.63
CA LEU A 30 -18.23 -3.82 -4.00
C LEU A 30 -18.12 -2.69 -5.03
N VAL A 31 -18.91 -2.76 -6.09
CA VAL A 31 -18.82 -1.80 -7.21
C VAL A 31 -19.16 -0.39 -6.75
N GLU A 32 -20.25 -0.23 -6.01
CA GLU A 32 -20.67 1.08 -5.50
C GLU A 32 -19.69 1.65 -4.49
N PHE A 33 -19.10 0.79 -3.65
CA PHE A 33 -18.07 1.19 -2.71
C PHE A 33 -16.82 1.69 -3.43
N LEU A 34 -16.31 0.94 -4.41
CA LEU A 34 -15.09 1.31 -5.15
C LEU A 34 -15.25 2.58 -6.01
N LYS A 35 -16.45 2.84 -6.54
CA LYS A 35 -16.74 4.07 -7.32
C LYS A 35 -16.59 5.35 -6.49
N LYS A 36 -16.81 5.28 -5.18
CA LYS A 36 -16.72 6.44 -4.27
C LYS A 36 -15.29 6.75 -3.83
N LEU A 37 -14.35 5.85 -4.10
CA LEU A 37 -12.97 5.93 -3.61
C LEU A 37 -12.01 6.41 -4.70
N LYS A 38 -11.03 7.20 -4.27
CA LYS A 38 -9.88 7.58 -5.08
C LYS A 38 -8.90 6.42 -5.15
N LEU A 39 -8.06 6.42 -6.19
CA LEU A 39 -6.98 5.45 -6.32
C LEU A 39 -6.07 5.38 -5.10
N THR A 40 -5.75 6.53 -4.49
CA THR A 40 -4.83 6.62 -3.34
C THR A 40 -5.42 6.14 -2.02
N ASP A 41 -6.73 5.86 -1.98
CA ASP A 41 -7.38 5.31 -0.78
C ASP A 41 -7.05 3.82 -0.62
N ALA A 42 -6.63 3.16 -1.71
CA ALA A 42 -6.11 1.80 -1.68
C ALA A 42 -4.64 1.76 -1.28
N TRP A 43 -4.33 0.97 -0.25
CA TRP A 43 -2.95 0.67 0.11
C TRP A 43 -2.22 -0.01 -1.07
N GLY A 44 -0.95 0.36 -1.25
CA GLY A 44 -0.16 -0.04 -2.43
C GLY A 44 -0.28 0.94 -3.61
N ILE A 45 -1.22 1.88 -3.60
CA ILE A 45 -1.32 2.93 -4.62
C ILE A 45 -0.94 4.29 -4.00
N ASN A 46 0.30 4.71 -4.25
CA ASN A 46 0.77 6.05 -3.87
C ASN A 46 0.56 7.06 -5.01
N LYS A 47 0.91 8.34 -4.77
CA LYS A 47 0.81 9.42 -5.77
C LYS A 47 1.46 9.07 -7.12
N ARG A 48 2.62 8.42 -7.10
CA ARG A 48 3.34 8.02 -8.32
C ARG A 48 2.61 6.90 -9.07
N MET A 49 2.07 5.92 -8.35
CA MET A 49 1.27 4.85 -8.96
C MET A 49 -0.06 5.39 -9.50
N ALA A 50 -0.74 6.24 -8.73
CA ALA A 50 -1.96 6.92 -9.16
C ALA A 50 -1.72 7.74 -10.44
N TRP A 51 -0.61 8.48 -10.53
CA TRP A 51 -0.24 9.19 -11.75
C TRP A 51 -0.07 8.25 -12.96
N ARG A 52 0.61 7.11 -12.78
CA ARG A 52 0.75 6.10 -13.85
C ARG A 52 -0.59 5.50 -14.27
N LEU A 53 -1.51 5.28 -13.33
CA LEU A 53 -2.86 4.79 -13.61
C LEU A 53 -3.70 5.84 -14.35
N ASN A 54 -3.61 7.11 -13.95
CA ASN A 54 -4.30 8.21 -14.62
C ASN A 54 -3.86 8.35 -16.09
N LEU A 55 -2.58 8.12 -16.41
CA LEU A 55 -2.09 8.09 -17.80
C LEU A 55 -2.71 6.96 -18.63
N LEU A 56 -3.26 5.93 -18.00
CA LEU A 56 -3.98 4.83 -18.65
C LEU A 56 -5.50 5.07 -18.73
N GLY A 57 -5.97 6.25 -18.30
CA GLY A 57 -7.40 6.58 -18.22
C GLY A 57 -8.11 5.95 -17.02
N ILE A 58 -7.37 5.51 -16.00
CA ILE A 58 -7.90 4.91 -14.77
C ILE A 58 -7.89 5.99 -13.70
N TYR A 59 -9.04 6.43 -13.22
CA TYR A 59 -9.14 7.56 -12.27
C TYR A 59 -9.71 7.17 -10.90
N ASN A 60 -10.45 6.06 -10.82
CA ASN A 60 -10.97 5.50 -9.57
C ASN A 60 -10.69 3.99 -9.47
N LEU A 61 -10.98 3.40 -8.30
CA LEU A 61 -10.72 1.97 -8.08
C LEU A 61 -11.63 1.07 -8.92
N ASN A 62 -12.86 1.49 -9.25
CA ASN A 62 -13.72 0.72 -10.13
C ASN A 62 -13.20 0.72 -11.59
N ASP A 63 -12.58 1.81 -12.06
CA ASP A 63 -11.91 1.83 -13.37
C ASP A 63 -10.77 0.81 -13.38
N LEU A 64 -9.97 0.75 -12.31
CA LEU A 64 -8.88 -0.23 -12.19
C LEU A 64 -9.44 -1.66 -12.19
N ARG A 65 -10.58 -1.88 -11.52
CA ARG A 65 -11.26 -3.17 -11.47
C ARG A 65 -11.63 -3.68 -12.86
N THR A 66 -12.21 -2.81 -13.70
CA THR A 66 -12.74 -3.16 -15.03
C THR A 66 -11.70 -3.09 -16.15
N TYR A 67 -10.53 -2.49 -15.89
CA TYR A 67 -9.49 -2.36 -16.90
C TYR A 67 -8.94 -3.73 -17.34
N PRO A 68 -8.59 -3.93 -18.64
CA PRO A 68 -8.05 -5.19 -19.13
C PRO A 68 -6.78 -5.64 -18.39
N VAL A 69 -6.85 -6.78 -17.71
CA VAL A 69 -5.75 -7.31 -16.88
C VAL A 69 -4.47 -7.56 -17.68
N SER A 70 -4.58 -7.97 -18.95
CA SER A 70 -3.43 -8.17 -19.85
C SER A 70 -2.65 -6.88 -20.07
N ASN A 71 -3.34 -5.75 -20.23
CA ASN A 71 -2.72 -4.43 -20.38
C ASN A 71 -2.07 -3.97 -19.07
N ILE A 72 -2.74 -4.17 -17.92
CA ILE A 72 -2.16 -3.88 -16.60
C ILE A 72 -0.88 -4.67 -16.40
N LEU A 73 -0.91 -5.98 -16.65
CA LEU A 73 0.25 -6.85 -16.48
C LEU A 73 1.39 -6.45 -17.43
N ARG A 74 1.08 -6.06 -18.67
CA ARG A 74 2.09 -5.62 -19.64
C ARG A 74 2.82 -4.34 -19.19
N ILE A 75 2.06 -3.35 -18.71
CA ILE A 75 2.54 -1.98 -18.41
C ILE A 75 3.08 -1.84 -16.99
N LEU A 76 2.36 -2.38 -16.00
CA LEU A 76 2.66 -2.27 -14.57
C LEU A 76 3.30 -3.53 -13.98
N LYS A 77 3.44 -4.60 -14.78
CA LYS A 77 4.03 -5.88 -14.37
C LYS A 77 3.29 -6.51 -13.18
N LYS A 78 3.98 -7.37 -12.42
CA LYS A 78 3.43 -8.07 -11.25
C LYS A 78 2.74 -7.12 -10.25
N PRO A 79 3.31 -5.94 -9.88
CA PRO A 79 2.64 -5.03 -8.95
C PRO A 79 1.26 -4.57 -9.43
N GLY A 80 1.13 -4.23 -10.71
CA GLY A 80 -0.17 -3.84 -11.27
C GLY A 80 -1.18 -4.98 -11.25
N TYR A 81 -0.75 -6.19 -11.60
CA TYR A 81 -1.61 -7.37 -11.52
C TYR A 81 -2.12 -7.62 -10.10
N TYR A 82 -1.25 -7.53 -9.08
CA TYR A 82 -1.67 -7.68 -7.69
C TYR A 82 -2.69 -6.62 -7.27
N LEU A 83 -2.50 -5.36 -7.68
CA LEU A 83 -3.48 -4.29 -7.42
C LEU A 83 -4.82 -4.59 -8.09
N TRP A 84 -4.80 -4.97 -9.36
CA TRP A 84 -6.01 -5.34 -10.10
C TRP A 84 -6.74 -6.52 -9.45
N ALA A 85 -6.02 -7.57 -9.07
CA ALA A 85 -6.58 -8.76 -8.42
C ALA A 85 -7.20 -8.41 -7.06
N ASN A 86 -6.47 -7.66 -6.23
CA ASN A 86 -6.93 -7.20 -4.92
C ASN A 86 -8.22 -6.40 -4.99
N VAL A 87 -8.33 -5.45 -5.93
CA VAL A 87 -9.54 -4.64 -6.13
C VAL A 87 -10.71 -5.49 -6.64
N ASN A 88 -10.43 -6.54 -7.41
CA ASN A 88 -11.40 -7.54 -7.82
C ASN A 88 -11.73 -8.57 -6.72
N GLY A 89 -11.19 -8.42 -5.52
CA GLY A 89 -11.41 -9.36 -4.42
C GLY A 89 -10.77 -10.73 -4.64
N GLN A 90 -9.75 -10.80 -5.50
CA GLN A 90 -8.93 -11.98 -5.75
C GLN A 90 -7.64 -11.86 -4.94
N GLU A 91 -7.59 -12.54 -3.80
CA GLU A 91 -6.43 -12.48 -2.93
C GLU A 91 -5.36 -13.49 -3.38
N VAL A 92 -4.34 -12.99 -4.07
CA VAL A 92 -3.28 -13.83 -4.67
C VAL A 92 -2.27 -14.32 -3.61
N ALA A 93 -2.18 -13.62 -2.48
CA ALA A 93 -1.28 -14.00 -1.40
C ALA A 93 -2.04 -14.74 -0.29
N GLY A 94 -1.57 -15.94 0.05
CA GLY A 94 -2.11 -16.68 1.19
C GLY A 94 -1.98 -15.93 2.52
N VAL A 95 -2.74 -16.36 3.52
CA VAL A 95 -2.55 -15.91 4.90
C VAL A 95 -1.31 -16.59 5.45
N THR A 96 -0.22 -15.84 5.55
CA THR A 96 0.97 -16.28 6.28
C THR A 96 0.87 -15.75 7.70
N ASN A 97 0.96 -16.66 8.67
CA ASN A 97 1.23 -16.31 10.06
C ASN A 97 2.64 -15.70 10.17
N GLU A 98 2.90 -15.10 11.34
CA GLU A 98 4.11 -14.37 11.74
C GLU A 98 5.33 -14.55 10.84
N LYS A 99 5.78 -13.45 10.24
CA LYS A 99 7.06 -13.39 9.53
C LYS A 99 8.08 -12.78 10.46
N LEU A 100 9.17 -13.52 10.70
CA LEU A 100 10.34 -12.97 11.37
C LEU A 100 10.88 -11.77 10.56
N PRO A 101 11.30 -10.68 11.22
CA PRO A 101 11.95 -9.56 10.56
C PRO A 101 13.14 -10.04 9.72
N LYS A 102 13.23 -9.58 8.46
CA LYS A 102 14.34 -9.95 7.55
C LYS A 102 15.57 -9.08 7.71
N SER A 103 15.41 -7.92 8.35
CA SER A 103 16.46 -6.92 8.53
C SER A 103 16.10 -6.03 9.71
N VAL A 104 17.11 -5.56 10.43
CA VAL A 104 17.01 -4.52 11.46
C VAL A 104 17.92 -3.37 11.04
N GLY A 105 17.49 -2.13 11.23
CA GLY A 105 18.30 -0.95 10.90
C GLY A 105 17.81 0.29 11.61
N HIS A 106 18.75 1.17 11.96
CA HIS A 106 18.46 2.49 12.54
C HIS A 106 18.88 3.59 11.57
N SER A 107 17.98 4.51 11.24
CA SER A 107 18.27 5.66 10.38
C SER A 107 18.04 6.98 11.11
N TYR A 108 18.77 8.02 10.74
CA TYR A 108 18.61 9.37 11.29
C TYR A 108 18.80 10.42 10.19
N CYS A 109 17.81 11.30 10.03
CA CYS A 109 17.92 12.47 9.17
C CYS A 109 18.60 13.60 9.95
N VAL A 110 19.82 13.95 9.58
CA VAL A 110 20.55 15.08 10.17
C VAL A 110 19.83 16.40 9.88
N PRO A 111 19.78 17.34 10.83
CA PRO A 111 19.00 18.57 10.70
C PRO A 111 19.58 19.56 9.67
N ARG A 112 20.89 19.47 9.41
CA ARG A 112 21.58 20.22 8.37
C ARG A 112 22.48 19.29 7.59
N LYS A 113 22.71 19.62 6.32
CA LYS A 113 23.74 18.97 5.54
C LYS A 113 25.10 19.38 6.13
N ASP A 114 25.82 18.42 6.68
CA ASP A 114 27.10 18.64 7.33
C ASP A 114 28.14 17.71 6.68
N TYR A 115 29.38 18.17 6.58
CA TYR A 115 30.52 17.44 6.02
C TYR A 115 31.65 17.26 7.03
N ASP A 116 31.48 17.76 8.26
CA ASP A 116 32.44 17.50 9.34
C ASP A 116 32.47 16.01 9.69
N LEU A 117 33.62 15.38 9.40
CA LEU A 117 33.87 13.98 9.67
C LEU A 117 33.71 13.64 11.16
N LYS A 118 34.02 14.57 12.08
CA LYS A 118 33.87 14.31 13.53
C LYS A 118 32.40 14.19 13.91
N TYR A 119 31.56 15.10 13.43
CA TYR A 119 30.11 15.05 13.65
C TYR A 119 29.49 13.80 13.01
N ILE A 120 29.80 13.52 11.74
CA ILE A 120 29.27 12.36 11.01
C ILE A 120 29.67 11.06 11.72
N SER A 121 30.93 10.92 12.15
CA SER A 121 31.42 9.74 12.86
C SER A 121 30.66 9.50 14.17
N ARG A 122 30.33 10.55 14.92
CA ARG A 122 29.52 10.43 16.15
C ARG A 122 28.10 9.96 15.87
N VAL A 123 27.45 10.50 14.83
CA VAL A 123 26.12 10.06 14.41
C VAL A 123 26.17 8.60 13.96
N TYR A 124 27.15 8.24 13.13
CA TYR A 124 27.33 6.88 12.65
C TYR A 124 27.54 5.87 13.79
N MET A 125 28.40 6.20 14.76
CA MET A 125 28.64 5.35 15.94
C MET A 125 27.35 5.13 16.73
N LYS A 126 26.54 6.18 16.93
CA LYS A 126 25.23 6.09 17.58
C LYS A 126 24.26 5.20 16.82
N LEU A 127 24.28 5.23 15.49
CA LEU A 127 23.44 4.35 14.66
C LEU A 127 23.87 2.89 14.75
N CYS A 128 25.19 2.64 14.80
CA CYS A 128 25.74 1.29 14.98
C CYS A 128 25.35 0.71 16.34
N GLU A 129 25.52 1.47 17.42
CA GLU A 129 25.15 1.04 18.77
C GLU A 129 23.65 0.70 18.87
N LYS A 130 22.79 1.50 18.24
CA LYS A 130 21.33 1.26 18.22
C LYS A 130 20.91 0.07 17.37
N THR A 131 21.70 -0.29 16.36
CA THR A 131 21.38 -1.43 15.49
C THR A 131 21.92 -2.74 16.06
N GLY A 132 23.03 -2.69 16.82
CA GLY A 132 23.66 -3.86 17.43
C GLY A 132 23.09 -4.29 18.79
N ARG A 133 22.27 -3.45 19.43
CA ARG A 133 21.49 -3.79 20.64
C ARG A 133 20.11 -4.29 20.24
#